data_AF-A0A1V4W157-F1
#
_entry.id   AF-A0A1V4W157-F1
#
_cell.length_a   1.000
_cell.length_b   1.000
_cell.length_c   1.000
_cell.angle_alpha   90.00
_cell.angle_beta   90.00
_cell.angle_gamma   90.00
#
_symmetry.space_group_name_H-M   'P 1'
#
loop_
_entity.id
_entity.type
_entity.pdbx_description
1 polymer ?
#
loop_
_entity_poly.entity_id
_entity_poly.type
_entity_poly.pdbx_seq_one_letter_code
_entity_poly.pdbx_strand_id
1 'polypeptide(L)' 'MDNEEILNTCSDLLDKLTVVKGYLQLSTERKKVDYSLLLLQEINEIQILVYKMIDTLKK' A
#
# COMPACT_ATOMS: atom_id res chain seq x y z
N MET A 1 19.76 -5.33 -11.62
CA MET A 1 19.14 -6.03 -10.49
C MET A 1 18.34 -5.05 -9.65
N ASP A 2 18.93 -3.96 -9.18
CA ASP A 2 18.25 -3.00 -8.28
C ASP A 2 17.04 -2.30 -8.94
N ASN A 3 17.13 -1.94 -10.23
CA ASN A 3 16.00 -1.35 -10.96
C ASN A 3 14.79 -2.29 -11.09
N GLU A 4 15.02 -3.60 -11.22
CA GLU A 4 13.93 -4.58 -11.29
C GLU A 4 13.27 -4.76 -9.91
N GLU A 5 14.07 -4.76 -8.84
CA GLU A 5 13.57 -4.80 -7.47
C GLU A 5 12.76 -3.53 -7.11
N ILE A 6 13.21 -2.35 -7.56
CA ILE A 6 12.47 -1.09 -7.41
C ILE A 6 11.15 -1.15 -8.19
N LEU A 7 11.17 -1.62 -9.45
CA LEU A 7 9.95 -1.75 -10.26
C LEU A 7 8.94 -2.70 -9.61
N ASN A 8 9.38 -3.85 -9.11
CA ASN A 8 8.52 -4.78 -8.39
C ASN A 8 7.95 -4.14 -7.12
N THR A 9 8.77 -3.42 -6.35
CA THR A 9 8.32 -2.71 -5.14
C THR A 9 7.30 -1.62 -5.49
N CYS A 10 7.48 -0.89 -6.58
CA CYS A 10 6.50 0.08 -7.07
C CYS A 10 5.20 -0.58 -7.52
N SER A 11 5.26 -1.77 -8.14
CA SER A 11 4.06 -2.55 -8.50
C SER A 11 3.28 -2.96 -7.25
N ASP A 12 3.96 -3.54 -6.27
CA ASP A 12 3.34 -3.93 -4.99
C ASP A 12 2.70 -2.73 -4.28
N LEU A 13 3.36 -1.57 -4.33
CA LEU A 13 2.85 -0.34 -3.73
C LEU A 13 1.59 0.17 -4.44
N LEU A 14 1.52 0.04 -5.77
CA LEU A 14 0.33 0.37 -6.55
C LEU A 14 -0.86 -0.53 -6.18
N ASP A 15 -0.60 -1.83 -6.00
CA ASP A 15 -1.62 -2.79 -5.59
C ASP A 15 -2.19 -2.43 -4.22
N LYS A 16 -1.32 -2.10 -3.25
CA LYS A 16 -1.73 -1.67 -1.91
C LYS A 16 -2.54 -0.37 -1.92
N LEU A 17 -2.11 0.62 -2.72
CA LEU A 17 -2.89 1.85 -2.91
C LEU A 17 -4.26 1.60 -3.54
N THR A 18 -4.35 0.63 -4.45
CA THR A 18 -5.62 0.22 -5.07
C THR A 18 -6.58 -0.38 -4.05
N VAL A 19 -6.07 -1.22 -3.13
CA VAL A 19 -6.86 -1.77 -2.01
C VAL A 19 -7.35 -0.65 -1.09
N VAL A 20 -6.49 0.28 -0.69
CA VAL A 20 -6.86 1.45 0.13
C VAL A 20 -7.97 2.25 -0.54
N LYS A 21 -7.84 2.54 -1.84
CA LYS A 21 -8.87 3.24 -2.61
C LYS A 21 -10.20 2.49 -2.58
N GLY A 22 -10.18 1.17 -2.74
CA GLY A 22 -11.37 0.33 -2.66
C GLY A 22 -12.07 0.42 -1.30
N TYR A 23 -11.31 0.35 -0.20
CA TYR A 23 -11.89 0.51 1.14
C TYR A 23 -12.44 1.92 1.39
N LEU A 24 -11.78 2.96 0.90
CA LEU A 24 -12.31 4.33 0.98
C LEU A 24 -13.63 4.47 0.21
N GLN A 25 -13.73 3.92 -1.00
CA GLN A 25 -14.99 3.90 -1.76
C GLN A 25 -16.08 3.14 -1.00
N LEU A 26 -15.78 1.94 -0.50
CA LEU A 26 -16.72 1.16 0.31
C LEU A 26 -17.16 1.90 1.58
N SER A 27 -16.27 2.66 2.23
CA SER A 27 -16.61 3.44 3.42
C SER A 27 -17.63 4.55 3.12
N THR A 28 -17.58 5.11 1.90
CA THR A 28 -18.57 6.11 1.45
C THR A 28 -19.91 5.48 1.10
N GLU A 29 -19.92 4.30 0.49
CA GLU A 29 -21.13 3.58 0.07
C GLU A 29 -21.82 2.84 1.23
N ARG A 30 -21.03 2.28 2.16
CA ARG A 30 -21.49 1.41 3.25
C ARG A 30 -21.07 1.96 4.61
N LYS A 31 -21.66 3.10 4.99
CA LYS A 31 -21.38 3.82 6.25
C LYS A 31 -21.60 3.05 7.56
N LYS A 32 -22.20 1.84 7.52
CA LYS A 32 -22.44 0.99 8.70
C LYS A 32 -21.33 0.00 8.98
N VAL A 33 -20.37 -0.16 8.08
CA VAL A 33 -19.22 -1.06 8.25
C VAL A 33 -18.00 -0.21 8.53
N ASP A 34 -17.29 -0.54 9.62
CA ASP A 34 -16.02 0.09 9.95
C ASP A 34 -14.88 -0.62 9.23
N TYR A 35 -14.21 0.09 8.34
CA TYR A 35 -13.06 -0.39 7.57
C TYR A 35 -11.73 0.13 8.14
N SER A 36 -11.73 0.86 9.25
CA SER A 36 -10.55 1.56 9.77
C SER A 36 -9.38 0.61 10.09
N LEU A 37 -9.68 -0.57 10.64
CA LEU A 37 -8.66 -1.59 10.92
C LEU A 37 -7.98 -2.10 9.65
N LEU A 38 -8.77 -2.37 8.60
CA LEU A 38 -8.25 -2.86 7.31
C LEU A 38 -7.44 -1.77 6.61
N LEU A 39 -7.92 -0.52 6.64
CA LEU A 39 -7.16 0.63 6.13
C LEU A 39 -5.82 0.80 6.85
N LEU A 40 -5.81 0.67 8.19
CA LEU A 40 -4.58 0.78 8.98
C LEU A 40 -3.58 -0.33 8.61
N GLN A 41 -4.04 -1.55 8.38
CA GLN A 41 -3.20 -2.67 7.93
C GLN A 41 -2.55 -2.36 6.58
N GLU A 42 -3.33 -1.92 5.59
CA GLU A 42 -2.78 -1.61 4.26
C GLU A 42 -1.81 -0.42 4.29
N ILE A 43 -2.06 0.59 5.15
CA ILE A 43 -1.13 1.72 5.33
C ILE A 43 0.21 1.25 5.92
N ASN A 44 0.17 0.32 6.89
CA ASN A 44 1.40 -0.25 7.47
C ASN A 44 2.20 -1.03 6.41
N GLU A 45 1.54 -1.81 5.56
CA GLU A 45 2.19 -2.52 4.44
C GLU A 45 2.82 -1.53 3.44
N ILE A 46 2.12 -0.44 3.10
CA ILE A 46 2.67 0.63 2.25
C ILE A 46 3.93 1.22 2.88
N GLN A 47 3.92 1.49 4.19
CA GLN A 47 5.08 2.03 4.89
C GLN A 47 6.29 1.08 4.80
N ILE A 48 6.08 -0.22 4.96
CA ILE A 48 7.13 -1.25 4.82
C ILE A 48 7.70 -1.25 3.39
N LEU A 49 6.84 -1.21 2.37
CA LEU A 49 7.28 -1.17 0.97
C LEU A 49 8.08 0.10 0.65
N VAL A 50 7.68 1.25 1.18
CA VAL A 50 8.44 2.51 1.02
C VAL A 50 9.82 2.40 1.67
N TYR A 51 9.92 1.84 2.88
CA TYR A 51 11.22 1.64 3.51
C TYR A 51 12.11 0.69 2.71
N LYS A 52 11.55 -0.42 2.21
CA LYS A 52 12.26 -1.34 1.32
C LYS A 52 12.82 -0.61 0.10
N MET A 53 12.01 0.23 -0.55
CA MET A 53 12.44 1.01 -1.72
C MET A 53 13.60 1.96 -1.37
N ILE A 54 13.51 2.66 -0.22
CA ILE A 54 14.57 3.55 0.25
C ILE A 54 15.86 2.77 0.52
N ASP A 55 15.77 1.59 1.12
CA ASP A 55 16.94 0.76 1.44
C ASP A 55 17.59 0.19 0.17
N THR A 56 16.80 -0.19 -0.84
CA THR A 56 17.32 -0.59 -2.16
C THR A 56 18.03 0.57 -2.86
N LEU A 57 17.54 1.80 -2.74
CA LEU A 57 18.16 2.99 -3.34
C LEU A 57 19.44 3.46 -2.63
N LYS A 58 19.63 3.08 -1.36
CA LYS A 58 20.82 3.42 -0.56
C LYS A 58 21.98 2.44 -0.73
N LYS A 59 21.73 1.27 -1.32
CA LYS A 59 22.77 0.30 -1.69
C LYS A 59 23.55 0.79 -2.91
#